data_AF-A0AAW6FTM2-F1
#
_entry.id   AF-A0AAW6FTM2-F1
#
_cell.length_a   1.000
_cell.length_b   1.000
_cell.length_c   1.000
_cell.angle_alpha   90.00
_cell.angle_beta   90.00
_cell.angle_gamma   90.00
#
_symmetry.space_group_name_H-M   'P 1'
#
loop_
_entity.id
_entity.type
_entity.pdbx_description
1 polymer ?
#
loop_
_entity_poly.entity_id
_entity_poly.type
_entity_poly.pdbx_seq_one_letter_code
_entity_poly.pdbx_strand_id
1 'polypeptide(L)'
;MIIKISDSNISVFFLDCFRFQVCGNEYNVLLNKRDIDLYHYEIWKKDGDNLVFVDDVFLSLDKFREYYFADERSTNFKIINELIIPTIIKNDN
;
A
#
# COMPACT_ATOMS: atom_id res chain seq x y z
N MET A 1 -11.55 -7.71 -7.39
CA MET A 1 -12.46 -6.55 -7.39
C MET A 1 -11.89 -5.50 -8.34
N ILE A 2 -12.72 -4.81 -9.13
CA ILE A 2 -12.28 -3.77 -10.07
C ILE A 2 -12.98 -2.46 -9.73
N ILE A 3 -12.22 -1.39 -9.49
CA ILE A 3 -12.74 -0.06 -9.18
C ILE A 3 -12.42 0.88 -10.34
N LYS A 4 -13.41 1.60 -10.89
CA LYS A 4 -13.15 2.67 -11.85
C LYS A 4 -12.74 3.95 -11.12
N ILE A 5 -11.63 4.56 -11.50
CA ILE A 5 -11.16 5.81 -10.88
C ILE A 5 -11.52 7.00 -11.76
N SER A 6 -12.04 8.08 -11.16
CA SER A 6 -11.85 9.43 -11.71
C SER A 6 -10.61 10.03 -11.05
N ASP A 7 -9.59 10.42 -11.80
CA ASP A 7 -8.29 10.90 -11.28
C ASP A 7 -8.38 12.02 -10.21
N SER A 8 -9.54 12.66 -10.08
CA SER A 8 -9.86 13.72 -9.11
C SER A 8 -10.12 13.26 -7.66
N ASN A 9 -10.33 11.97 -7.37
CA ASN A 9 -10.98 11.52 -6.12
C ASN A 9 -10.10 10.79 -5.08
N ILE A 10 -8.78 10.68 -5.26
CA ILE A 10 -7.90 10.14 -4.20
C ILE A 10 -7.27 11.31 -3.45
N SER A 11 -8.03 11.85 -2.50
CA SER A 11 -7.56 12.79 -1.49
C SER A 11 -6.68 12.05 -0.48
N VAL A 12 -5.38 12.37 -0.48
CA VAL A 12 -4.32 11.64 0.23
C VAL A 12 -4.19 12.15 1.66
N PHE A 13 -4.52 11.31 2.64
CA PHE A 13 -4.08 11.50 4.03
C PHE A 13 -2.83 10.66 4.29
N PHE A 14 -1.80 11.29 4.86
CA PHE A 14 -0.51 10.66 5.17
C PHE A 14 -0.74 9.45 6.09
N LEU A 15 -0.21 8.29 5.71
CA LEU A 15 -0.34 6.93 6.29
C LEU A 15 -1.51 6.07 5.79
N ASP A 16 -2.57 6.66 5.26
CA ASP A 16 -3.77 5.90 4.88
C ASP A 16 -3.77 5.46 3.41
N CYS A 17 -3.03 6.14 2.54
CA CYS A 17 -2.90 5.77 1.13
C CYS A 17 -1.55 6.18 0.54
N PHE A 18 -0.92 5.30 -0.24
CA PHE A 18 0.31 5.57 -0.98
C PHE A 18 0.12 5.29 -2.47
N ARG A 19 0.76 6.09 -3.32
CA ARG A 19 0.90 5.80 -4.75
C ARG A 19 2.38 5.77 -5.11
N PHE A 20 2.79 4.72 -5.83
CA PHE A 20 4.17 4.57 -6.30
C PHE A 20 4.18 3.72 -7.58
N GLN A 21 5.34 3.67 -8.23
CA GLN A 21 5.55 2.87 -9.43
C GLN A 21 6.53 1.72 -9.15
N VAL A 22 6.22 0.53 -9.66
CA VAL A 22 7.11 -0.64 -9.64
C VAL A 22 7.14 -1.22 -11.05
N CYS A 23 8.34 -1.38 -11.61
CA CYS A 23 8.55 -1.95 -12.95
C CYS A 23 7.70 -1.28 -14.05
N GLY A 24 7.47 0.04 -13.96
CA GLY A 24 6.68 0.80 -14.93
C GLY A 24 5.16 0.75 -14.73
N ASN A 25 4.66 -0.03 -13.76
CA ASN A 25 3.25 -0.07 -13.40
C ASN A 25 2.97 0.83 -12.18
N GLU A 26 1.83 1.51 -12.19
CA GLU A 26 1.38 2.33 -11.05
C GLU A 26 0.55 1.49 -10.08
N TYR A 27 0.89 1.60 -8.78
CA TYR A 27 0.21 0.94 -7.69
C TYR A 27 -0.33 1.95 -6.69
N ASN A 28 -1.50 1.65 -6.15
CA ASN A 28 -2.13 2.35 -5.05
C ASN A 28 -2.22 1.38 -3.87
N VAL A 29 -1.76 1.80 -2.71
CA VAL A 29 -1.83 1.01 -1.48
C VAL A 29 -2.71 1.75 -0.51
N LEU A 30 -3.75 1.09 -0.02
CA LEU A 30 -4.78 1.66 0.85
C LEU A 30 -4.73 0.96 2.21
N LEU A 31 -4.66 1.74 3.29
CA LEU A 31 -4.81 1.22 4.64
C LEU A 31 -6.30 0.98 4.93
N ASN A 32 -6.71 -0.28 4.95
CA ASN A 32 -8.03 -0.69 5.44
C ASN A 32 -7.95 -0.96 6.95
N LYS A 33 -8.11 0.09 7.75
CA LYS A 33 -7.97 -0.02 9.21
C LYS A 33 -9.19 -0.71 9.84
N ARG A 34 -9.14 -2.04 9.93
CA ARG A 34 -10.20 -2.86 10.56
C ARG A 34 -9.95 -3.19 12.02
N ASP A 35 -8.68 -3.23 12.45
CA ASP A 35 -8.28 -3.65 13.79
C ASP A 35 -7.26 -2.65 14.38
N ILE A 36 -7.25 -2.51 15.70
CA ILE A 36 -6.40 -1.55 16.42
C ILE A 36 -4.93 -2.00 16.46
N ASP A 37 -4.71 -3.32 16.42
CA ASP A 37 -3.39 -3.95 16.55
C ASP A 37 -2.86 -4.53 15.22
N LEU A 38 -3.64 -4.44 14.14
CA LEU A 38 -3.27 -4.97 12.83
C LEU A 38 -3.58 -3.96 11.72
N TYR A 39 -2.53 -3.49 11.08
CA TYR A 39 -2.62 -2.67 9.88
C TYR A 39 -2.80 -3.59 8.67
N HIS A 40 -3.92 -3.43 7.97
CA HIS A 40 -4.23 -4.17 6.75
C HIS A 40 -4.13 -3.21 5.56
N TYR A 41 -3.15 -3.46 4.70
CA TYR A 41 -2.91 -2.70 3.47
C TYR A 41 -3.42 -3.49 2.26
N GLU A 42 -4.28 -2.88 1.46
CA GLU A 42 -4.70 -3.44 0.18
C GLU A 42 -3.84 -2.86 -0.94
N ILE A 43 -3.29 -3.73 -1.80
CA ILE A 43 -2.50 -3.34 -2.97
C ILE A 43 -3.39 -3.38 -4.20
N TRP A 44 -3.39 -2.29 -4.95
CA TRP A 44 -4.19 -2.12 -6.16
C TRP A 44 -3.30 -1.65 -7.33
N LYS A 45 -3.37 -2.32 -8.46
CA LYS A 45 -2.65 -1.97 -9.69
C LYS A 45 -3.54 -1.13 -10.59
N LYS A 46 -3.00 -0.04 -11.14
CA LYS A 46 -3.70 0.73 -12.17
C LYS A 46 -3.60 0.00 -13.52
N ASP A 47 -4.74 -0.19 -14.16
CA ASP A 47 -4.88 -0.76 -15.50
C ASP A 47 -5.85 0.10 -16.32
N GLY A 48 -5.29 1.07 -17.06
CA GLY A 48 -6.05 2.14 -17.69
C GLY A 48 -6.81 2.99 -16.66
N ASP A 49 -8.14 3.08 -16.81
CA ASP A 49 -9.05 3.79 -15.91
C ASP A 49 -9.52 2.92 -14.71
N ASN A 50 -8.97 1.72 -14.57
CA ASN A 50 -9.35 0.75 -13.55
C ASN A 50 -8.25 0.56 -12.49
N LEU A 51 -8.66 0.20 -11.28
CA LEU A 51 -7.83 -0.44 -10.26
C LEU A 51 -8.18 -1.91 -10.19
N VAL A 52 -7.17 -2.75 -10.33
CA VAL A 52 -7.26 -4.19 -10.16
C VAL A 52 -6.63 -4.54 -8.82
N PHE A 53 -7.39 -5.21 -7.95
CA PHE A 53 -6.86 -5.71 -6.69
C PHE A 53 -5.72 -6.71 -6.94
N VAL A 54 -4.62 -6.55 -6.21
CA VAL A 54 -3.43 -7.40 -6.30
C VAL A 54 -3.36 -8.34 -5.11
N ASP A 55 -3.25 -7.79 -3.91
CA ASP A 55 -3.06 -8.57 -2.69
C ASP A 55 -3.30 -7.76 -1.41
N ASP A 56 -3.33 -8.45 -0.28
CA ASP A 56 -3.39 -7.90 1.06
C ASP A 56 -2.03 -8.05 1.78
N VAL A 57 -1.58 -6.98 2.43
CA VAL A 57 -0.40 -6.98 3.30
C VAL A 57 -0.81 -6.65 4.72
N PHE A 58 -0.49 -7.53 5.64
CA PHE A 58 -0.79 -7.38 7.06
C PHE A 58 0.48 -7.00 7.83
N LEU A 59 0.35 -6.00 8.70
CA LEU A 59 1.43 -5.50 9.53
C LEU A 59 0.93 -5.34 10.96
N SER A 60 1.48 -6.14 11.88
CA SER A 60 1.20 -6.03 13.31
C SER A 60 1.67 -4.69 13.86
N LEU A 61 0.98 -4.17 14.88
CA LEU A 61 1.35 -2.94 15.58
C LEU A 61 2.79 -2.95 16.12
N ASP A 62 3.29 -4.10 16.61
CA ASP A 62 4.66 -4.20 17.12
C ASP A 62 5.71 -3.95 16.02
N LYS A 63 5.55 -4.61 14.87
CA LYS A 63 6.40 -4.39 13.70
C LYS A 63 6.22 -2.99 13.09
N PHE A 64 5.01 -2.42 13.13
CA PHE A 64 4.80 -1.02 12.77
C PHE A 64 5.57 -0.08 13.70
N ARG A 65 5.58 -0.33 15.01
CA ARG A 65 6.36 0.46 15.98
C ARG A 65 7.85 0.41 15.69
N GLU A 66 8.40 -0.77 15.33
CA GLU A 66 9.80 -0.90 14.90
C GLU A 66 10.14 0.01 13.70
N TYR A 67 9.18 0.20 12.78
CA TYR A 67 9.33 1.12 11.67
C TYR A 67 9.17 2.58 12.09
N TYR A 68 8.26 2.87 13.02
CA TYR A 68 7.96 4.21 13.53
C TYR A 68 9.09 4.85 14.33
N PHE A 69 9.89 4.06 15.06
CA PHE A 69 11.06 4.57 15.82
C PHE A 69 12.15 5.20 14.94
N ALA A 70 12.07 5.07 13.60
CA ALA A 70 13.04 5.59 12.65
C ALA A 70 12.67 6.94 12.01
N ASP A 71 11.53 7.57 12.38
CA ASP A 71 10.83 8.70 11.72
C ASP A 71 9.69 8.29 10.76
N GLU A 72 8.64 9.12 10.66
CA GLU A 72 7.43 8.85 9.85
C GLU A 72 7.73 8.63 8.36
N ARG A 73 8.67 9.39 7.79
CA ARG A 73 9.06 9.24 6.38
C ARG A 73 9.80 7.92 6.16
N SER A 74 10.64 7.54 7.11
CA SER A 74 11.31 6.23 7.13
C SER A 74 10.31 5.08 7.32
N THR A 75 9.22 5.28 8.04
CA THR A 75 8.18 4.26 8.27
C THR A 75 7.54 3.84 6.95
N ASN A 76 7.07 4.81 6.17
CA ASN A 76 6.45 4.54 4.86
C ASN A 76 7.43 3.90 3.89
N PHE A 77 8.66 4.39 3.86
CA PHE A 77 9.72 3.84 3.03
C PHE A 77 10.00 2.37 3.38
N LYS A 78 10.06 2.01 4.66
CA LYS A 78 10.27 0.63 5.11
C LYS A 78 9.10 -0.27 4.75
N ILE A 79 7.87 0.17 5.01
CA ILE A 79 6.67 -0.63 4.66
C ILE A 79 6.64 -0.89 3.15
N ILE A 80 6.89 0.14 2.32
CA ILE A 80 6.88 -0.02 0.86
C ILE A 80 7.99 -0.96 0.40
N ASN A 81 9.24 -0.76 0.82
CA ASN A 81 10.37 -1.53 0.31
C ASN A 81 10.48 -2.94 0.90
N GLU A 82 10.12 -3.13 2.17
CA GLU A 82 10.30 -4.41 2.86
C GLU A 82 9.07 -5.32 2.76
N LEU A 83 7.87 -4.76 2.54
CA LEU A 83 6.62 -5.55 2.53
C LEU A 83 5.88 -5.44 1.20
N ILE A 84 5.60 -4.24 0.72
CA ILE A 84 4.73 -4.04 -0.44
C ILE A 84 5.41 -4.46 -1.75
N ILE A 85 6.60 -3.92 -2.05
CA ILE A 85 7.33 -4.24 -3.29
C ILE A 85 7.63 -5.75 -3.39
N PRO A 86 8.14 -6.41 -2.33
CA PRO A 86 8.34 -7.86 -2.37
C PRO A 86 7.05 -8.65 -2.65
N THR A 87 5.92 -8.21 -2.11
CA THR A 87 4.61 -8.84 -2.38
C THR A 87 4.20 -8.68 -3.85
N ILE A 88 4.37 -7.50 -4.43
CA ILE A 88 4.12 -7.25 -5.86
C ILE A 88 5.00 -8.15 -6.73
N ILE A 89 6.32 -8.18 -6.48
CA ILE A 89 7.26 -8.97 -7.27
C ILE A 89 6.96 -10.47 -7.18
N LYS A 90 6.48 -10.95 -6.03
CA LYS A 90 6.09 -12.34 -5.84
C LYS A 90 4.83 -12.70 -6.65
N ASN A 91 3.89 -11.76 -6.81
CA ASN A 91 2.65 -12.01 -7.54
C ASN A 91 2.77 -11.83 -9.06
N ASP A 92 3.77 -11.08 -9.53
CA ASP A 92 4.06 -10.90 -10.97
C ASP A 92 4.96 -12.02 -11.57
N ASN A 93 5.52 -12.95 -10.75
CA ASN A 93 6.30 -14.12 -11.17
C ASN A 93 5.53 -15.43 -11.03
#